data_AF-A0A8H6SA01-F1
#
_entry.id   AF-A0A8H6SA01-F1
#
_cell.length_a   1.000
_cell.length_b   1.000
_cell.length_c   1.000
_cell.angle_alpha   90.00
_cell.angle_beta   90.00
_cell.angle_gamma   90.00
#
_symmetry.space_group_name_H-M   'P 1'
#
loop_
_entity.id
_entity.type
_entity.pdbx_description
1 polymer ?
#
loop_
_entity_poly.entity_id
_entity_poly.type
_entity_poly.pdbx_seq_one_letter_code
_entity_poly.pdbx_strand_id
1 'polypeptide(L)'
;MDRWSPLPPELLTAVLRDSHPRDVISSKLVCRFWCQVINQSAELQYAIELWRDGRLRGTTGKATSTESLAQLLARRKAWQNLDWCSQTRAPIQSLHHCGAHVLTQGLLAVRDIRADKLYTLPLPSSTDPDGIHCPKVGETFVMGIAPQHFYDFEIDSGQDLLVVLYAEPNSPSPLTGWGLDARQLSRPAQRHPQAMHAQLIFARAAASENIWDTPVVALQIVDNIVAVFFSRSCRLFVVDWRKSTVVLSIAFHQEPLFCTLGVVECFVLDPSSFLLVCRGEPFSSISIAGSIRLYTFEPTYSFSPLGITPNATAIAIFALPLTAPQLCWGPVNVASSAGPFTTHHAPSRPHFQSLDRRIITFTIAYGGAFDTEPHPEALICLVVHIRIFLQMLQQYRRAPDNHVASTKPWAEWGPMHTRLFPGMDLEGFVPGSRHVSGEKMVSTTVADARIQVRVFDFGPLVDGQTNDEAQPNFCVLHDTASELQITLTVAAPSPEEHSFAGDWPAASDLATEIGLFKEPVCSALPYREVRRHVPPPEDDPQLEYGVFSMNDDHILATEAVRGALNGLEFKDEITIWTMY
;
A
#
# COMPACT_ATOMS: atom_id res chain seq x y z
N MET A 1 3.29 -53.95 14.80
CA MET A 1 2.90 -53.08 13.67
C MET A 1 4.19 -52.66 12.96
N ASP A 2 5.01 -53.62 12.52
CA ASP A 2 6.48 -53.43 12.50
C ASP A 2 7.12 -53.37 11.10
N ARG A 3 6.40 -52.95 10.06
CA ARG A 3 6.95 -52.93 8.68
C ARG A 3 6.54 -51.75 7.81
N TRP A 4 6.44 -50.56 8.39
CA TRP A 4 6.64 -49.35 7.59
C TRP A 4 8.11 -49.00 7.75
N SER A 5 8.94 -49.36 6.76
CA SER A 5 10.27 -48.78 6.65
C SER A 5 10.09 -47.26 6.68
N PRO A 6 10.69 -46.54 7.64
CA PRO A 6 10.48 -45.10 7.75
C PRO A 6 10.85 -44.46 6.42
N LEU A 7 9.94 -43.62 5.91
CA LEU A 7 10.21 -42.79 4.73
C LEU A 7 11.53 -42.04 4.97
N PRO A 8 12.49 -42.10 4.03
CA PRO A 8 13.70 -41.30 4.10
C PRO A 8 13.37 -39.81 4.37
N PRO A 9 14.13 -39.11 5.23
CA PRO A 9 13.93 -37.69 5.54
C PRO A 9 13.80 -36.79 4.31
N GLU A 10 14.50 -37.13 3.22
CA GLU A 10 14.51 -36.39 1.97
C GLU A 10 13.17 -36.47 1.26
N LEU A 11 12.54 -37.66 1.26
CA LEU A 11 11.19 -37.84 0.68
C LEU A 11 10.14 -37.14 1.52
N LEU A 12 10.25 -37.21 2.85
CA LEU A 12 9.34 -36.48 3.73
C LEU A 12 9.47 -34.96 3.54
N THR A 13 10.71 -34.46 3.40
CA THR A 13 10.97 -33.05 3.12
C THR A 13 10.35 -32.62 1.79
N ALA A 14 10.52 -33.42 0.73
CA ALA A 14 9.94 -33.13 -0.58
C ALA A 14 8.40 -33.08 -0.53
N VAL A 15 7.75 -33.99 0.19
CA VAL A 15 6.28 -33.99 0.37
C VAL A 15 5.82 -32.77 1.17
N LEU A 16 6.49 -32.47 2.29
CA LEU A 16 6.12 -31.35 3.15
C LEU A 16 6.41 -29.99 2.51
N ARG A 17 7.40 -29.90 1.61
CA ARG A 17 7.73 -28.67 0.88
C ARG A 17 6.56 -28.17 0.03
N ASP A 18 5.81 -29.08 -0.55
CA ASP A 18 4.69 -28.76 -1.43
C ASP A 18 3.37 -28.60 -0.65
N SER A 19 3.41 -28.73 0.69
CA SER A 19 2.26 -28.55 1.59
C SER A 19 2.15 -27.10 2.09
N HIS A 20 0.96 -26.68 2.52
CA HIS A 20 0.80 -25.35 3.10
C HIS A 20 1.58 -25.24 4.43
N PRO A 21 2.28 -24.13 4.73
CA PRO A 21 3.13 -24.03 5.92
C PRO A 21 2.42 -24.31 7.25
N ARG A 22 1.12 -23.99 7.36
CA ARG A 22 0.28 -24.37 8.52
C ARG A 22 0.21 -25.89 8.73
N ASP A 23 0.09 -26.66 7.65
CA ASP A 23 0.03 -28.12 7.69
C ASP A 23 1.40 -28.71 8.04
N VAL A 24 2.49 -28.06 7.58
CA VAL A 24 3.86 -28.42 7.97
C VAL A 24 4.09 -28.18 9.46
N ILE A 25 3.57 -27.09 10.04
CA ILE A 25 3.66 -26.86 11.49
C ILE A 25 2.86 -27.92 12.25
N SER A 26 1.62 -28.19 11.83
CA SER A 26 0.75 -29.19 12.45
C SER A 26 1.36 -30.60 12.37
N SER A 27 2.08 -30.89 11.28
CA SER A 27 2.83 -32.12 11.06
C SER A 27 3.91 -32.39 12.12
N LYS A 28 4.38 -31.36 12.85
CA LYS A 28 5.29 -31.56 14.00
C LYS A 28 4.64 -32.34 15.15
N LEU A 29 3.30 -32.31 15.25
CA LEU A 29 2.55 -33.00 16.30
C LEU A 29 2.33 -34.49 16.01
N VAL A 30 2.56 -34.94 14.76
CA VAL A 30 2.33 -36.33 14.35
C VAL A 30 3.28 -37.31 15.05
N CYS A 31 4.59 -37.06 14.97
CA CYS A 31 5.59 -37.83 15.71
C CYS A 31 6.94 -37.11 15.84
N ARG A 32 7.82 -37.61 16.73
CA ARG A 32 9.16 -37.03 16.96
C ARG A 32 10.04 -37.01 15.71
N PHE A 33 9.92 -38.03 14.85
CA PHE A 33 10.69 -38.09 13.61
C PHE A 33 10.32 -36.96 12.65
N TRP A 34 9.03 -36.70 12.45
CA TRP A 34 8.55 -35.59 11.61
C TRP A 34 8.96 -34.23 12.17
N CYS A 35 8.78 -34.04 13.48
CA CYS A 35 9.25 -32.85 14.17
C CYS A 35 10.76 -32.62 13.95
N GLN A 36 11.58 -33.67 14.07
CA GLN A 36 13.02 -33.60 13.81
C GLN A 36 13.33 -33.23 12.35
N VAL A 37 12.70 -33.89 11.36
CA VAL A 37 12.91 -33.60 9.93
C VAL A 37 12.55 -32.15 9.61
N ILE A 38 11.40 -31.67 10.10
CA ILE A 38 10.96 -30.29 9.90
C ILE A 38 11.96 -29.31 10.53
N ASN A 39 12.38 -29.53 11.78
CA ASN A 39 13.30 -28.64 12.49
C ASN A 39 14.73 -28.65 11.91
N GLN A 40 15.16 -29.75 11.29
CA GLN A 40 16.50 -29.87 10.70
C GLN A 40 16.56 -29.43 9.22
N SER A 41 15.42 -29.32 8.54
CA SER A 41 15.35 -28.87 7.15
C SER A 41 15.28 -27.34 7.06
N ALA A 42 16.37 -26.70 6.64
CA ALA A 42 16.39 -25.25 6.39
C ALA A 42 15.36 -24.81 5.34
N GLU A 43 15.03 -25.67 4.38
CA GLU A 43 14.00 -25.39 3.38
C GLU A 43 12.59 -25.31 3.99
N LEU A 44 12.23 -26.27 4.85
CA LEU A 44 10.92 -26.25 5.54
C LEU A 44 10.86 -25.11 6.55
N GLN A 45 11.93 -24.86 7.31
CA GLN A 45 12.00 -23.71 8.20
C GLN A 45 11.85 -22.40 7.41
N TYR A 46 12.52 -22.26 6.27
CA TYR A 46 12.39 -21.08 5.42
C TYR A 46 10.95 -20.87 4.94
N ALA A 47 10.27 -21.92 4.47
CA ALA A 47 8.87 -21.83 4.04
C ALA A 47 7.93 -21.42 5.20
N ILE A 48 8.15 -21.97 6.40
CA ILE A 48 7.39 -21.61 7.61
C ILE A 48 7.60 -20.14 7.97
N GLU A 49 8.86 -19.69 8.00
CA GLU A 49 9.20 -18.32 8.39
C GLU A 49 8.75 -17.29 7.33
N LEU A 50 8.77 -17.64 6.04
CA LEU A 50 8.18 -16.81 4.98
C LEU A 50 6.68 -16.60 5.20
N TRP A 51 5.94 -17.69 5.41
CA TRP A 51 4.51 -17.62 5.68
C TRP A 51 4.20 -16.82 6.93
N ARG A 52 5.02 -17.00 7.98
CA ARG A 52 4.94 -16.25 9.24
C ARG A 52 5.06 -14.74 9.01
N ASP A 53 5.94 -14.29 8.11
CA ASP A 53 6.13 -12.88 7.77
C ASP A 53 5.19 -12.36 6.67
N GLY A 54 4.22 -13.18 6.24
CA GLY A 54 3.32 -12.82 5.15
C GLY A 54 4.02 -12.68 3.80
N ARG A 55 5.10 -13.43 3.59
CA ARG A 55 5.96 -13.40 2.41
C ARG A 55 5.85 -14.68 1.60
N LEU A 56 6.14 -14.54 0.31
CA LEU A 56 6.22 -15.64 -0.64
C LEU A 56 7.68 -15.86 -1.05
N ARG A 57 7.97 -17.10 -1.43
CA ARG A 57 9.31 -17.49 -1.88
C ARG A 57 9.58 -16.88 -3.25
N GLY A 58 10.65 -16.12 -3.37
CA GLY A 58 11.15 -15.60 -4.63
C GLY A 58 12.04 -16.61 -5.35
N THR A 59 12.59 -16.21 -6.50
CA THR A 59 13.63 -17.00 -7.16
C THR A 59 14.90 -16.89 -6.33
N THR A 60 15.28 -18.00 -5.69
CA THR A 60 16.53 -18.12 -4.95
C THR A 60 17.67 -18.09 -5.96
N GLY A 61 18.20 -16.90 -6.28
CA GLY A 61 19.24 -16.73 -7.30
C GLY A 61 20.43 -17.66 -7.08
N LYS A 62 21.42 -17.22 -6.28
CA LYS A 62 22.53 -18.08 -5.81
C LYS A 62 22.41 -18.48 -4.34
N ALA A 63 21.51 -17.83 -3.60
CA ALA A 63 21.36 -18.04 -2.16
C ALA A 63 20.71 -19.40 -1.87
N THR A 64 21.30 -20.14 -0.94
CA THR A 64 20.73 -21.36 -0.36
C THR A 64 19.53 -21.03 0.55
N SER A 65 18.69 -22.03 0.85
CA SER A 65 17.60 -21.86 1.82
C SER A 65 18.09 -21.43 3.20
N THR A 66 19.28 -21.89 3.61
CA THR A 66 19.91 -21.51 4.88
C THR A 66 20.29 -20.03 4.90
N GLU A 67 20.92 -19.53 3.84
CA GLU A 67 21.27 -18.11 3.71
C GLU A 67 20.01 -17.24 3.64
N SER A 68 19.01 -17.67 2.86
CA SER A 68 17.74 -16.95 2.72
C SER A 68 16.96 -16.88 4.04
N LEU A 69 16.97 -17.97 4.82
CA LEU A 69 16.39 -18.01 6.16
C LEU A 69 17.14 -17.08 7.12
N ALA A 70 18.48 -17.08 7.10
CA ALA A 70 19.28 -16.20 7.94
C ALA A 70 19.00 -14.71 7.62
N GLN A 71 18.92 -14.36 6.33
CA GLN A 71 18.55 -13.02 5.88
C GLN A 71 17.14 -12.62 6.36
N LEU A 72 16.15 -13.50 6.18
CA LEU A 72 14.78 -13.25 6.63
C LEU A 72 14.70 -12.99 8.15
N LEU A 73 15.38 -13.80 8.96
CA LEU A 73 15.39 -13.65 10.41
C LEU A 73 16.12 -12.37 10.85
N ALA A 74 17.26 -12.05 10.23
CA ALA A 74 18.00 -10.83 10.53
C ALA A 74 17.19 -9.58 10.18
N ARG A 75 16.53 -9.59 9.01
CA ARG A 75 15.59 -8.56 8.58
C ARG A 75 14.43 -8.39 9.57
N ARG A 76 13.79 -9.49 9.99
CA ARG A 76 12.69 -9.42 10.97
C ARG A 76 13.16 -8.74 12.25
N LYS A 77 14.31 -9.16 12.77
CA LYS A 77 14.91 -8.54 13.97
C LYS A 77 15.16 -7.04 13.77
N ALA A 78 15.69 -6.66 12.60
CA ALA A 78 15.92 -5.26 12.29
C ALA A 78 14.63 -4.43 12.32
N TRP A 79 13.55 -4.91 11.70
CA TRP A 79 12.25 -4.23 11.77
C TRP A 79 11.62 -4.21 13.16
N GLN A 80 11.88 -5.22 14.00
CA GLN A 80 11.38 -5.27 15.37
C GLN A 80 12.00 -4.22 16.29
N ASN A 81 13.26 -3.85 16.02
CA ASN A 81 14.03 -2.90 16.81
C ASN A 81 14.22 -1.55 16.08
N LEU A 82 13.69 -1.44 14.86
CA LEU A 82 14.05 -0.38 13.93
C LEU A 82 15.57 -0.22 13.74
N ASP A 83 16.33 -1.32 13.76
CA ASP A 83 17.77 -1.34 13.52
C ASP A 83 18.09 -1.12 12.04
N TRP A 84 18.44 0.13 11.69
CA TRP A 84 18.97 0.45 10.37
C TRP A 84 20.46 0.11 10.28
N CYS A 85 20.87 -0.49 9.16
CA CYS A 85 22.26 -0.88 8.91
C CYS A 85 23.05 0.22 8.21
N SER A 86 22.37 1.14 7.52
CA SER A 86 23.00 2.29 6.87
C SER A 86 22.05 3.49 6.81
N GLN A 87 22.66 4.66 6.67
CA GLN A 87 21.99 5.92 6.39
C GLN A 87 22.62 6.52 5.14
N THR A 88 21.81 6.83 4.15
CA THR A 88 22.24 7.44 2.89
C THR A 88 21.57 8.80 2.75
N ARG A 89 22.35 9.84 2.49
CA ARG A 89 21.83 11.16 2.11
C ARG A 89 21.91 11.30 0.60
N ALA A 90 20.80 11.66 -0.02
CA ALA A 90 20.66 11.83 -1.45
C ALA A 90 20.36 13.29 -1.78
N PRO A 91 21.19 13.98 -2.58
CA PRO A 91 20.90 15.34 -2.98
C PRO A 91 19.70 15.37 -3.92
N ILE A 92 18.70 16.16 -3.59
CA ILE A 92 17.51 16.44 -4.41
C ILE A 92 17.45 17.94 -4.63
N GLN A 93 17.64 18.38 -5.87
CA GLN A 93 17.80 19.79 -6.24
C GLN A 93 16.71 20.73 -5.70
N SER A 94 15.50 20.23 -5.42
CA SER A 94 14.60 20.82 -4.44
C SER A 94 13.39 19.94 -4.16
N LEU A 95 13.09 19.69 -2.89
CA LEU A 95 11.81 19.09 -2.49
C LEU A 95 10.63 20.02 -2.81
N HIS A 96 10.84 21.34 -2.83
CA HIS A 96 9.85 22.33 -3.30
C HIS A 96 9.44 22.12 -4.75
N HIS A 97 10.29 21.47 -5.55
CA HIS A 97 10.01 21.19 -6.96
C HIS A 97 9.75 19.70 -7.19
N CYS A 98 9.63 18.91 -6.11
CA CYS A 98 9.20 17.53 -6.19
C CYS A 98 7.71 17.50 -6.53
N GLY A 99 7.39 17.22 -7.79
CA GLY A 99 5.99 17.12 -8.23
C GLY A 99 5.37 15.76 -7.96
N ALA A 100 6.20 14.72 -7.98
CA ALA A 100 5.83 13.36 -7.69
C ALA A 100 7.08 12.58 -7.29
N HIS A 101 6.93 11.60 -6.42
CA HIS A 101 7.99 10.65 -6.08
C HIS A 101 7.40 9.25 -5.88
N VAL A 102 8.20 8.24 -6.21
CA VAL A 102 7.82 6.84 -6.08
C VAL A 102 8.97 6.08 -5.46
N LEU A 103 8.68 5.29 -4.42
CA LEU A 103 9.63 4.38 -3.79
C LEU A 103 9.15 2.94 -3.99
N THR A 104 9.83 2.19 -4.87
CA THR A 104 9.45 0.81 -5.21
C THR A 104 10.67 -0.11 -5.27
N GLN A 105 10.62 -1.23 -4.53
CA GLN A 105 11.67 -2.27 -4.51
C GLN A 105 13.12 -1.76 -4.34
N GLY A 106 13.34 -0.75 -3.50
CA GLY A 106 14.66 -0.15 -3.31
C GLY A 106 15.07 0.83 -4.41
N LEU A 107 14.15 1.27 -5.28
CA LEU A 107 14.38 2.36 -6.23
C LEU A 107 13.53 3.57 -5.82
N LEU A 108 14.19 4.69 -5.57
CA LEU A 108 13.53 5.99 -5.43
C LEU A 108 13.54 6.68 -6.79
N ALA A 109 12.37 7.05 -7.28
CA ALA A 109 12.22 7.92 -8.44
C ALA A 109 11.59 9.25 -8.00
N VAL A 110 12.16 10.36 -8.46
CA VAL A 110 11.71 11.72 -8.09
C VAL A 110 11.62 12.57 -9.34
N ARG A 111 10.47 13.22 -9.51
CA ARG A 111 10.25 14.20 -10.58
C ARG A 111 10.54 15.60 -10.06
N ASP A 112 11.44 16.29 -10.75
CA ASP A 112 11.71 17.71 -10.58
C ASP A 112 10.96 18.52 -11.63
N ILE A 113 9.97 19.28 -11.16
CA ILE A 113 9.09 20.10 -12.00
C ILE A 113 9.85 21.23 -12.69
N ARG A 114 10.88 21.81 -12.07
CA ARG A 114 11.61 22.96 -12.65
C ARG A 114 12.56 22.51 -13.74
N ALA A 115 13.28 21.42 -13.47
CA ALA A 115 14.32 20.96 -14.36
C ALA A 115 13.76 20.03 -15.47
N ASP A 116 12.47 19.69 -15.42
CA ASP A 116 11.79 18.74 -16.31
C ASP A 116 12.51 17.39 -16.38
N LYS A 117 12.90 16.92 -15.21
CA LYS A 117 13.77 15.76 -15.07
C LYS A 117 13.18 14.74 -14.13
N LEU A 118 13.35 13.49 -14.51
CA LEU A 118 13.12 12.35 -13.64
C LEU A 118 14.49 11.84 -13.16
N TYR A 119 14.65 11.82 -11.85
CA TYR A 119 15.81 11.24 -11.17
C TYR A 119 15.44 9.85 -10.67
N THR A 120 16.33 8.89 -10.89
CA THR A 120 16.23 7.56 -10.28
C THR A 120 17.46 7.29 -9.43
N LEU A 121 17.21 6.95 -8.17
CA LEU A 121 18.21 6.64 -7.18
C LEU A 121 17.93 5.23 -6.64
N PRO A 122 18.68 4.21 -7.08
CA PRO A 122 18.67 2.94 -6.39
C PRO A 122 19.28 3.08 -5.00
N LEU A 123 18.63 2.44 -4.06
CA LEU A 123 18.94 2.47 -2.66
C LEU A 123 19.74 1.22 -2.31
N PRO A 124 20.76 1.35 -1.45
CA PRO A 124 21.54 0.20 -1.03
C PRO A 124 20.63 -0.77 -0.29
N SER A 125 20.47 -1.99 -0.83
CA SER A 125 19.81 -3.10 -0.14
C SER A 125 20.86 -4.11 0.30
N SER A 126 20.73 -4.61 1.53
CA SER A 126 21.53 -5.74 2.02
C SER A 126 21.39 -7.00 1.16
N THR A 127 20.27 -7.12 0.43
CA THR A 127 19.94 -8.30 -0.39
C THR A 127 20.46 -8.22 -1.82
N ASP A 128 20.91 -7.04 -2.28
CA ASP A 128 21.52 -6.83 -3.59
C ASP A 128 22.73 -5.89 -3.47
N PRO A 129 23.83 -6.35 -2.85
CA PRO A 129 25.01 -5.52 -2.60
C PRO A 129 25.67 -5.04 -3.90
N ASP A 130 25.51 -5.80 -4.99
CA ASP A 130 26.10 -5.47 -6.29
C ASP A 130 25.20 -4.52 -7.11
N GLY A 131 23.97 -4.25 -6.65
CA GLY A 131 22.99 -3.39 -7.34
C GLY A 131 22.73 -3.83 -8.78
N ILE A 132 22.97 -5.10 -9.12
CA ILE A 132 23.08 -5.59 -10.51
C ILE A 132 21.79 -5.36 -11.30
N HIS A 133 20.66 -5.32 -10.60
CA HIS A 133 19.34 -5.24 -11.20
C HIS A 133 18.73 -3.84 -11.17
N CYS A 134 19.36 -2.90 -10.50
CA CYS A 134 18.93 -1.52 -10.55
C CYS A 134 19.54 -0.81 -11.77
N PRO A 135 18.78 0.07 -12.45
CA PRO A 135 19.34 0.99 -13.43
C PRO A 135 20.59 1.67 -12.85
N LYS A 136 21.65 1.81 -13.66
CA LYS A 136 22.88 2.45 -13.20
C LYS A 136 22.55 3.86 -12.67
N VAL A 137 22.90 4.05 -11.40
CA VAL A 137 22.59 5.20 -10.53
C VAL A 137 22.93 6.54 -11.20
N GLY A 138 22.07 7.55 -11.01
CA GLY A 138 22.44 8.95 -11.20
C GLY A 138 22.28 9.52 -12.61
N GLU A 139 21.70 8.75 -13.54
CA GLU A 139 21.32 9.31 -14.82
C GLU A 139 20.09 10.21 -14.64
N THR A 140 20.25 11.46 -15.05
CA THR A 140 19.19 12.45 -15.12
C THR A 140 18.56 12.36 -16.49
N PHE A 141 17.27 12.06 -16.57
CA PHE A 141 16.60 11.90 -17.86
C PHE A 141 15.66 13.06 -18.14
N VAL A 142 15.78 13.62 -19.35
CA VAL A 142 14.81 14.56 -19.89
C VAL A 142 13.71 13.75 -20.57
N MET A 143 12.48 13.88 -20.09
CA MET A 143 11.37 13.06 -20.57
C MET A 143 10.93 13.43 -22.00
N GLY A 144 11.30 14.62 -22.47
CA GLY A 144 10.82 15.15 -23.75
C GLY A 144 9.33 15.51 -23.72
N ILE A 145 8.76 15.61 -22.52
CA ILE A 145 7.40 16.08 -22.25
C ILE A 145 7.60 17.39 -21.51
N ALA A 146 7.14 18.52 -22.06
CA ALA A 146 7.41 19.79 -21.40
C ALA A 146 6.82 19.79 -19.97
N PRO A 147 7.47 20.44 -19.00
CA PRO A 147 7.19 20.22 -17.58
C PRO A 147 5.75 20.55 -17.18
N GLN A 148 5.10 21.51 -17.85
CA GLN A 148 3.69 21.86 -17.63
C GLN A 148 2.69 20.78 -18.09
N HIS A 149 3.15 19.80 -18.86
CA HIS A 149 2.35 18.70 -19.37
C HIS A 149 2.57 17.40 -18.63
N PHE A 150 3.65 17.21 -17.88
CA PHE A 150 3.84 16.03 -17.04
C PHE A 150 2.97 16.21 -15.78
N TYR A 151 2.09 15.24 -15.47
CA TYR A 151 1.27 15.25 -14.25
C TYR A 151 1.81 14.31 -13.19
N ASP A 152 1.87 13.01 -13.50
CA ASP A 152 2.23 11.97 -12.53
C ASP A 152 2.96 10.81 -13.22
N PHE A 153 3.62 9.95 -12.45
CA PHE A 153 4.28 8.76 -12.96
C PHE A 153 4.26 7.62 -11.95
N GLU A 154 4.38 6.40 -12.47
CA GLU A 154 4.49 5.20 -11.66
C GLU A 154 5.58 4.27 -12.20
N ILE A 155 6.22 3.50 -11.31
CA ILE A 155 7.28 2.57 -11.68
C ILE A 155 7.00 1.15 -11.18
N ASP A 156 7.27 0.17 -12.03
CA ASP A 156 7.37 -1.25 -11.65
C ASP A 156 8.72 -1.78 -12.12
N SER A 157 9.68 -1.81 -11.19
CA SER A 157 11.03 -2.32 -11.42
C SER A 157 11.07 -3.81 -11.76
N GLY A 158 10.05 -4.58 -11.36
CA GLY A 158 9.93 -5.99 -11.73
C GLY A 158 9.70 -6.20 -13.22
N GLN A 159 9.09 -5.22 -13.88
CA GLN A 159 8.81 -5.24 -15.31
C GLN A 159 9.75 -4.34 -16.11
N ASP A 160 10.70 -3.65 -15.46
CA ASP A 160 11.49 -2.58 -16.09
C ASP A 160 10.60 -1.48 -16.69
N LEU A 161 9.49 -1.15 -16.01
CA LEU A 161 8.42 -0.29 -16.52
C LEU A 161 8.37 1.05 -15.78
N LEU A 162 8.36 2.13 -16.56
CA LEU A 162 8.03 3.49 -16.15
C LEU A 162 6.78 3.93 -16.92
N VAL A 163 5.72 4.30 -16.22
CA VAL A 163 4.51 4.85 -16.84
C VAL A 163 4.40 6.32 -16.50
N VAL A 164 4.26 7.16 -17.52
CA VAL A 164 4.16 8.62 -17.35
C VAL A 164 2.83 9.11 -17.88
N LEU A 165 2.12 9.84 -17.02
CA LEU A 165 0.88 10.53 -17.34
C LEU A 165 1.17 11.99 -17.69
N TYR A 166 0.66 12.42 -18.84
CA TYR A 166 0.84 13.78 -19.32
C TYR A 166 -0.42 14.34 -20.01
N ALA A 167 -0.53 15.66 -20.12
CA ALA A 167 -1.54 16.32 -20.97
C ALA A 167 -0.96 16.60 -22.36
N GLU A 168 -1.75 16.39 -23.41
CA GLU A 168 -1.29 16.57 -24.78
C GLU A 168 -1.08 18.07 -25.13
N PRO A 169 0.15 18.51 -25.49
CA PRO A 169 0.47 19.93 -25.67
C PRO A 169 -0.09 20.57 -26.94
N ASN A 170 -0.28 19.78 -28.01
CA ASN A 170 -0.43 20.29 -29.38
C ASN A 170 -1.73 19.85 -30.06
N SER A 171 -2.72 19.37 -29.31
CA SER A 171 -4.01 19.06 -29.93
C SER A 171 -4.70 20.38 -30.33
N PRO A 172 -4.96 20.64 -31.63
CA PRO A 172 -5.67 21.84 -32.07
C PRO A 172 -7.13 21.86 -31.59
N SER A 173 -7.59 20.78 -30.98
CA SER A 173 -8.91 20.67 -30.37
C SER A 173 -8.90 21.21 -28.94
N PRO A 174 -9.89 22.01 -28.52
CA PRO A 174 -10.10 22.38 -27.11
C PRO A 174 -10.38 21.17 -26.19
N LEU A 175 -10.49 19.97 -26.75
CA LEU A 175 -10.51 18.68 -26.06
C LEU A 175 -9.08 18.09 -26.01
N THR A 176 -8.14 18.79 -25.38
CA THR A 176 -6.78 18.28 -25.14
C THR A 176 -6.85 16.93 -24.43
N GLY A 177 -6.35 15.87 -25.05
CA GLY A 177 -6.35 14.52 -24.49
C GLY A 177 -5.37 14.37 -23.33
N TRP A 178 -5.59 13.33 -22.54
CA TRP A 178 -4.60 12.81 -21.61
C TRP A 178 -3.80 11.72 -22.32
N GLY A 179 -2.48 11.72 -22.12
CA GLY A 179 -1.55 10.76 -22.69
C GLY A 179 -0.91 9.91 -21.60
N LEU A 180 -0.73 8.63 -21.88
CA LEU A 180 0.03 7.69 -21.07
C LEU A 180 1.16 7.10 -21.90
N ASP A 181 2.40 7.26 -21.44
CA ASP A 181 3.61 6.79 -22.09
C ASP A 181 4.24 5.66 -21.27
N ALA A 182 4.38 4.48 -21.87
CA ALA A 182 4.99 3.32 -21.25
C ALA A 182 6.44 3.17 -21.72
N ARG A 183 7.37 3.43 -20.80
CA ARG A 183 8.82 3.51 -21.06
C ARG A 183 9.58 2.44 -20.31
N GLN A 184 10.79 2.19 -20.78
CA GLN A 184 11.73 1.32 -20.09
C GLN A 184 12.34 2.05 -18.89
N LEU A 185 12.20 1.53 -17.68
CA LEU A 185 12.70 2.18 -16.46
C LEU A 185 14.22 2.29 -16.45
N SER A 186 14.91 1.27 -16.95
CA SER A 186 16.37 1.24 -17.10
C SER A 186 16.87 2.12 -18.23
N ARG A 187 15.98 2.54 -19.15
CA ARG A 187 16.28 3.45 -20.26
C ARG A 187 15.08 4.38 -20.51
N PRO A 188 14.82 5.38 -19.64
CA PRO A 188 13.60 6.20 -19.70
C PRO A 188 13.42 7.03 -20.99
N ALA A 189 14.44 7.13 -21.84
CA ALA A 189 14.34 7.72 -23.17
C ALA A 189 13.77 6.74 -24.23
N GLN A 190 13.74 5.44 -23.93
CA GLN A 190 13.27 4.38 -24.81
C GLN A 190 11.87 3.94 -24.39
N ARG A 191 11.06 3.66 -25.40
CA ARG A 191 9.76 3.01 -25.22
C ARG A 191 9.96 1.62 -24.63
N HIS A 192 9.02 1.20 -23.79
CA HIS A 192 9.04 -0.16 -23.26
C HIS A 192 8.89 -1.19 -24.38
N PRO A 193 9.78 -2.20 -24.49
CA PRO A 193 9.78 -3.16 -25.61
C PRO A 193 8.51 -4.03 -25.67
N GLN A 194 7.82 -4.21 -24.54
CA GLN A 194 6.57 -4.97 -24.47
C GLN A 194 5.31 -4.10 -24.72
N ALA A 195 5.41 -2.78 -24.75
CA ALA A 195 4.26 -1.92 -25.05
C ALA A 195 3.96 -1.98 -26.55
N MET A 196 2.70 -2.19 -26.96
CA MET A 196 2.27 -2.27 -28.36
C MET A 196 2.20 -0.91 -29.06
N HIS A 197 1.92 0.17 -28.32
CA HIS A 197 2.02 1.55 -28.78
C HIS A 197 2.94 2.36 -27.84
N ALA A 198 3.54 3.43 -28.37
CA ALA A 198 4.41 4.30 -27.58
C ALA A 198 3.60 5.11 -26.59
N GLN A 199 2.44 5.58 -27.05
CA GLN A 199 1.59 6.50 -26.33
C GLN A 199 0.15 6.04 -26.48
N LEU A 200 -0.57 6.16 -25.38
CA LEU A 200 -1.99 5.91 -25.26
C LEU A 200 -2.67 7.23 -24.98
N ILE A 201 -3.47 7.71 -25.93
CA ILE A 201 -4.19 8.97 -25.79
C ILE A 201 -5.66 8.65 -25.50
N PHE A 202 -6.20 9.24 -24.43
CA PHE A 202 -7.60 9.14 -24.09
C PHE A 202 -8.24 10.52 -24.06
N ALA A 203 -9.46 10.58 -24.59
CA ALA A 203 -10.21 11.82 -24.72
C ALA A 203 -10.58 12.36 -23.33
N ARG A 204 -10.29 13.64 -23.12
CA ARG A 204 -10.74 14.37 -21.95
C ARG A 204 -12.26 14.50 -21.96
N ALA A 205 -12.89 14.40 -20.79
CA ALA A 205 -14.30 14.74 -20.68
C ALA A 205 -14.48 16.24 -21.01
N ALA A 206 -15.68 16.65 -21.41
CA ALA A 206 -15.97 17.94 -22.05
C ALA A 206 -15.25 19.19 -21.45
N ALA A 207 -15.20 20.26 -22.24
CA ALA A 207 -14.45 21.52 -22.04
C ALA A 207 -14.61 22.26 -20.68
N SER A 208 -15.43 21.77 -19.75
CA SER A 208 -15.59 22.33 -18.40
C SER A 208 -14.47 21.95 -17.43
N GLU A 209 -13.61 20.97 -17.75
CA GLU A 209 -12.42 20.71 -16.94
C GLU A 209 -11.38 21.83 -17.20
N ASN A 210 -11.25 22.78 -16.27
CA ASN A 210 -10.22 23.81 -16.37
C ASN A 210 -8.83 23.16 -16.15
N ILE A 211 -7.84 23.42 -17.02
CA ILE A 211 -6.50 22.78 -16.93
C ILE A 211 -5.78 23.17 -15.64
N TRP A 212 -6.05 24.38 -15.15
CA TRP A 212 -5.46 24.94 -13.94
C TRP A 212 -6.00 24.31 -12.66
N ASP A 213 -7.12 23.60 -12.77
CA ASP A 213 -7.67 22.78 -11.70
C ASP A 213 -7.01 21.40 -11.75
N THR A 214 -5.77 21.31 -11.25
CA THR A 214 -4.98 20.07 -11.26
C THR A 214 -5.85 18.93 -10.70
N PRO A 215 -6.17 17.91 -11.51
CA PRO A 215 -6.90 16.77 -11.01
C PRO A 215 -5.98 16.06 -10.02
N VAL A 216 -6.46 15.74 -8.82
CA VAL A 216 -5.77 14.71 -8.02
C VAL A 216 -5.91 13.44 -8.83
N VAL A 217 -4.78 12.95 -9.34
CA VAL A 217 -4.73 11.72 -10.12
C VAL A 217 -4.16 10.63 -9.25
N ALA A 218 -4.85 9.49 -9.19
CA ALA A 218 -4.24 8.27 -8.71
C ALA A 218 -3.79 7.44 -9.91
N LEU A 219 -2.49 7.17 -9.99
CA LEU A 219 -1.87 6.32 -11.00
C LEU A 219 -1.36 5.04 -10.33
N GLN A 220 -1.79 3.88 -10.80
CA GLN A 220 -1.40 2.58 -10.24
C GLN A 220 -1.07 1.57 -11.33
N ILE A 221 0.04 0.86 -11.19
CA ILE A 221 0.41 -0.29 -12.02
C ILE A 221 0.02 -1.56 -11.27
N VAL A 222 -0.73 -2.46 -11.88
CA VAL A 222 -1.07 -3.80 -11.34
C VAL A 222 -0.97 -4.82 -12.47
N ASP A 223 0.05 -5.66 -12.46
CA ASP A 223 0.32 -6.60 -13.55
C ASP A 223 0.55 -5.88 -14.91
N ASN A 224 -0.16 -6.30 -15.94
CA ASN A 224 -0.20 -5.71 -17.27
C ASN A 224 -1.17 -4.52 -17.35
N ILE A 225 -1.78 -4.12 -16.24
CA ILE A 225 -2.78 -3.06 -16.20
C ILE A 225 -2.20 -1.79 -15.57
N VAL A 226 -2.55 -0.64 -16.14
CA VAL A 226 -2.39 0.67 -15.52
C VAL A 226 -3.77 1.28 -15.30
N ALA A 227 -4.02 1.70 -14.07
CA ALA A 227 -5.21 2.44 -13.70
C ALA A 227 -4.89 3.92 -13.50
N VAL A 228 -5.72 4.77 -14.08
CA VAL A 228 -5.67 6.22 -13.95
C VAL A 228 -7.03 6.69 -13.46
N PHE A 229 -7.08 7.25 -12.26
CA PHE A 229 -8.29 7.81 -11.69
C PHE A 229 -8.19 9.33 -11.57
N PHE A 230 -9.12 10.03 -12.20
CA PHE A 230 -9.27 11.47 -12.12
C PHE A 230 -10.36 11.82 -11.11
N SER A 231 -9.96 12.20 -9.89
CA SER A 231 -10.87 12.50 -8.78
C SER A 231 -11.91 13.57 -9.14
N ARG A 232 -11.49 14.70 -9.73
CA ARG A 232 -12.36 15.85 -10.03
C ARG A 232 -13.45 15.53 -11.06
N SER A 233 -13.15 14.71 -12.07
CA SER A 233 -14.14 14.27 -13.06
C SER A 233 -14.77 12.93 -12.71
N CYS A 234 -14.40 12.35 -11.57
CA CYS A 234 -14.76 11.02 -11.13
C CYS A 234 -14.67 10.03 -12.29
N ARG A 235 -13.51 9.96 -12.94
CA ARG A 235 -13.30 9.12 -14.12
C ARG A 235 -12.19 8.12 -13.88
N LEU A 236 -12.49 6.84 -14.10
CA LEU A 236 -11.52 5.75 -14.02
C LEU A 236 -11.21 5.26 -15.43
N PHE A 237 -9.93 5.18 -15.76
CA PHE A 237 -9.42 4.44 -16.91
C PHE A 237 -8.59 3.27 -16.41
N VAL A 238 -8.79 2.11 -17.00
CA VAL A 238 -7.97 0.92 -16.78
C VAL A 238 -7.47 0.47 -18.14
N VAL A 239 -6.16 0.40 -18.31
CA VAL A 239 -5.52 0.18 -19.60
C VAL A 239 -4.57 -0.99 -19.51
N ASP A 240 -4.70 -1.95 -20.43
CA ASP A 240 -3.68 -2.97 -20.64
C ASP A 240 -2.53 -2.30 -21.39
N TRP A 241 -1.45 -1.95 -20.70
CA TRP A 241 -0.37 -1.13 -21.26
C TRP A 241 0.44 -1.90 -22.31
N ARG A 242 0.54 -3.24 -22.17
CA ARG A 242 1.22 -4.12 -23.13
C ARG A 242 0.46 -4.15 -24.44
N LYS A 243 -0.85 -4.34 -24.40
CA LYS A 243 -1.71 -4.33 -25.60
C LYS A 243 -2.07 -2.94 -26.08
N SER A 244 -1.84 -1.94 -25.23
CA SER A 244 -2.25 -0.57 -25.44
C SER A 244 -3.76 -0.47 -25.76
N THR A 245 -4.57 -1.13 -24.94
CA THR A 245 -6.04 -1.16 -25.06
C THR A 245 -6.69 -0.71 -23.76
N VAL A 246 -7.65 0.21 -23.85
CA VAL A 246 -8.50 0.58 -22.70
C VAL A 246 -9.41 -0.60 -22.37
N VAL A 247 -9.21 -1.20 -21.20
CA VAL A 247 -9.99 -2.33 -20.69
C VAL A 247 -11.26 -1.85 -19.99
N LEU A 248 -11.16 -0.71 -19.28
CA LEU A 248 -12.29 -0.09 -18.58
C LEU A 248 -12.22 1.43 -18.74
N SER A 249 -13.34 2.07 -19.03
CA SER A 249 -13.50 3.52 -18.94
C SER A 249 -14.86 3.82 -18.33
N ILE A 250 -14.87 4.36 -17.11
CA ILE A 250 -16.10 4.72 -16.41
C ILE A 250 -16.04 6.20 -16.05
N ALA A 251 -17.06 6.95 -16.44
CA ALA A 251 -17.31 8.31 -15.99
C ALA A 251 -18.45 8.29 -14.97
N PHE A 252 -18.13 8.30 -13.68
CA PHE A 252 -19.11 8.11 -12.60
C PHE A 252 -20.18 9.21 -12.55
N HIS A 253 -19.90 10.40 -13.09
CA HIS A 253 -20.90 11.49 -13.15
C HIS A 253 -21.96 11.30 -14.26
N GLN A 254 -21.66 10.52 -15.31
CA GLN A 254 -22.56 10.32 -16.44
C GLN A 254 -23.51 9.14 -16.24
N GLU A 255 -23.11 8.20 -15.40
CA GLU A 255 -23.91 7.04 -15.05
C GLU A 255 -24.90 7.41 -13.93
N PRO A 256 -26.22 7.29 -14.13
CA PRO A 256 -27.22 7.62 -13.12
C PRO A 256 -27.05 6.86 -11.80
N LEU A 257 -26.44 5.67 -11.84
CA LEU A 257 -26.13 4.86 -10.66
C LEU A 257 -25.00 5.45 -9.80
N PHE A 258 -24.17 6.32 -10.37
CA PHE A 258 -22.94 6.81 -9.74
C PHE A 258 -22.93 8.32 -9.50
N CYS A 259 -23.82 9.09 -10.14
CA CYS A 259 -23.87 10.53 -10.01
C CYS A 259 -24.11 11.01 -8.56
N THR A 260 -24.68 10.16 -7.70
CA THR A 260 -24.90 10.47 -6.28
C THR A 260 -23.75 10.05 -5.36
N LEU A 261 -22.79 9.26 -5.84
CA LEU A 261 -21.83 8.56 -4.97
C LEU A 261 -20.65 9.40 -4.47
N GLY A 262 -20.45 10.61 -5.02
CA GLY A 262 -19.35 11.49 -4.62
C GLY A 262 -18.01 10.75 -4.53
N VAL A 263 -17.61 10.05 -5.60
CA VAL A 263 -16.39 9.23 -5.63
C VAL A 263 -15.16 10.12 -5.46
N VAL A 264 -14.32 9.82 -4.47
CA VAL A 264 -13.15 10.62 -4.12
C VAL A 264 -11.83 9.95 -4.42
N GLU A 265 -11.80 8.62 -4.40
CA GLU A 265 -10.57 7.84 -4.56
C GLU A 265 -10.89 6.50 -5.21
N CYS A 266 -9.91 5.97 -5.95
CA CYS A 266 -9.98 4.65 -6.56
C CYS A 266 -8.69 3.88 -6.29
N PHE A 267 -8.82 2.62 -5.90
CA PHE A 267 -7.69 1.74 -5.61
C PHE A 267 -7.86 0.39 -6.31
N VAL A 268 -6.92 -0.01 -7.16
CA VAL A 268 -6.98 -1.30 -7.88
C VAL A 268 -6.39 -2.42 -7.03
N LEU A 269 -7.15 -3.51 -6.87
CA LEU A 269 -6.78 -4.65 -6.04
C LEU A 269 -6.07 -5.75 -6.83
N ASP A 270 -6.63 -6.08 -7.98
CA ASP A 270 -6.12 -7.05 -8.95
C ASP A 270 -6.46 -6.55 -10.38
N PRO A 271 -5.96 -7.20 -11.46
CA PRO A 271 -6.20 -6.75 -12.83
C PRO A 271 -7.68 -6.65 -13.26
N SER A 272 -8.62 -7.11 -12.43
CA SER A 272 -10.06 -7.22 -12.71
C SER A 272 -10.94 -6.64 -11.59
N SER A 273 -10.37 -5.97 -10.59
CA SER A 273 -11.12 -5.47 -9.44
C SER A 273 -10.51 -4.24 -8.82
N PHE A 274 -11.38 -3.38 -8.28
CA PHE A 274 -11.00 -2.11 -7.68
C PHE A 274 -11.96 -1.72 -6.56
N LEU A 275 -11.48 -0.84 -5.69
CA LEU A 275 -12.23 -0.17 -4.65
C LEU A 275 -12.51 1.26 -5.10
N LEU A 276 -13.72 1.73 -4.82
CA LEU A 276 -14.05 3.15 -4.82
C LEU A 276 -14.28 3.61 -3.40
N VAL A 277 -13.74 4.76 -3.04
CA VAL A 277 -14.13 5.45 -1.81
C VAL A 277 -15.14 6.53 -2.19
N CYS A 278 -16.30 6.47 -1.57
CA CYS A 278 -17.46 7.30 -1.89
C CYS A 278 -17.82 8.16 -0.68
N ARG A 279 -18.11 9.44 -0.94
CA ARG A 279 -18.71 10.33 0.07
C ARG A 279 -20.15 9.92 0.34
N GLY A 280 -20.63 10.21 1.55
CA GLY A 280 -22.06 10.14 1.84
C GLY A 280 -22.85 11.16 1.02
N GLU A 281 -24.11 10.88 0.69
CA GLU A 281 -24.97 11.85 -0.01
C GLU A 281 -25.29 13.03 0.91
N PRO A 282 -24.86 14.27 0.60
CA PRO A 282 -25.08 15.41 1.48
C PRO A 282 -26.54 15.91 1.50
N PHE A 283 -27.35 15.49 0.53
CA PHE A 283 -28.72 16.02 0.33
C PHE A 283 -29.83 15.04 0.72
N SER A 284 -29.48 13.81 1.12
CA SER A 284 -30.48 12.88 1.63
C SER A 284 -30.75 13.23 3.10
N SER A 285 -32.02 13.24 3.52
CA SER A 285 -32.44 13.44 4.91
C SER A 285 -31.91 12.38 5.87
N ILE A 286 -31.30 11.33 5.33
CA ILE A 286 -30.58 10.29 6.03
C ILE A 286 -29.09 10.67 5.94
N SER A 287 -28.45 10.90 7.07
CA SER A 287 -26.99 11.01 7.11
C SER A 287 -26.42 9.67 6.66
N ILE A 288 -26.06 9.56 5.37
CA ILE A 288 -25.41 8.37 4.84
C ILE A 288 -23.93 8.52 5.16
N ALA A 289 -23.38 7.57 5.90
CA ALA A 289 -21.93 7.48 6.05
C ALA A 289 -21.27 7.34 4.66
N GLY A 290 -20.01 7.78 4.53
CA GLY A 290 -19.20 7.38 3.38
C GLY A 290 -19.12 5.86 3.26
N SER A 291 -18.66 5.37 2.12
CA SER A 291 -18.53 3.93 1.90
C SER A 291 -17.28 3.60 1.10
N ILE A 292 -16.75 2.40 1.32
CA ILE A 292 -15.79 1.76 0.44
C ILE A 292 -16.57 0.75 -0.39
N ARG A 293 -16.45 0.78 -1.71
CA ARG A 293 -17.23 -0.07 -2.61
C ARG A 293 -16.30 -0.93 -3.45
N LEU A 294 -16.52 -2.24 -3.42
CA LEU A 294 -15.75 -3.21 -4.18
C LEU A 294 -16.45 -3.51 -5.50
N TYR A 295 -15.71 -3.36 -6.59
CA TYR A 295 -16.16 -3.66 -7.94
C TYR A 295 -15.23 -4.69 -8.60
N THR A 296 -15.80 -5.46 -9.51
CA THR A 296 -15.05 -6.27 -10.48
C THR A 296 -15.52 -5.97 -11.89
N PHE A 297 -14.67 -6.23 -12.86
CA PHE A 297 -15.02 -6.13 -14.27
C PHE A 297 -14.36 -7.28 -15.02
N GLU A 298 -15.00 -7.74 -16.07
CA GLU A 298 -14.38 -8.69 -16.99
C GLU A 298 -13.60 -7.89 -18.04
N PRO A 299 -12.30 -8.16 -18.24
CA PRO A 299 -11.52 -7.48 -19.28
C PRO A 299 -12.04 -7.79 -20.69
N THR A 300 -12.94 -6.95 -21.21
CA THR A 300 -13.41 -7.09 -22.61
C THR A 300 -12.56 -6.22 -23.53
N TYR A 301 -11.84 -6.85 -24.44
CA TYR A 301 -11.01 -6.16 -25.44
C TYR A 301 -11.81 -5.64 -26.66
N SER A 302 -13.08 -5.28 -26.46
CA SER A 302 -13.93 -4.75 -27.51
C SER A 302 -13.74 -3.23 -27.65
N PHE A 303 -13.28 -2.81 -28.82
CA PHE A 303 -13.12 -1.39 -29.15
C PHE A 303 -14.51 -0.75 -29.37
N SER A 304 -15.06 -0.12 -28.32
CA SER A 304 -16.24 0.73 -28.47
C SER A 304 -15.78 2.15 -28.83
N PRO A 305 -16.05 2.67 -30.05
CA PRO A 305 -15.67 4.03 -30.43
C PRO A 305 -16.38 5.10 -29.60
N LEU A 306 -17.44 4.74 -28.86
CA LEU A 306 -18.12 5.62 -27.92
C LEU A 306 -17.45 5.68 -26.53
N GLY A 307 -16.39 4.91 -26.30
CA GLY A 307 -15.63 4.94 -25.05
C GLY A 307 -16.35 4.35 -23.83
N ILE A 308 -17.52 3.73 -24.03
CA ILE A 308 -18.24 2.99 -22.98
C ILE A 308 -17.81 1.53 -23.09
N THR A 309 -16.94 1.09 -22.19
CA THR A 309 -16.43 -0.28 -22.05
C THR A 309 -16.99 -0.90 -20.74
N PRO A 310 -16.76 -2.20 -20.44
CA PRO A 310 -17.71 -3.13 -19.83
C PRO A 310 -18.30 -2.68 -18.48
N ASN A 311 -19.49 -3.22 -18.19
CA ASN A 311 -20.20 -3.04 -16.92
C ASN A 311 -19.31 -3.51 -15.75
N ALA A 312 -18.73 -2.56 -15.00
CA ALA A 312 -18.22 -2.88 -13.67
C ALA A 312 -19.37 -3.37 -12.80
N THR A 313 -19.20 -4.54 -12.22
CA THR A 313 -20.19 -5.17 -11.34
C THR A 313 -19.84 -4.86 -9.90
N ALA A 314 -20.77 -4.25 -9.18
CA ALA A 314 -20.64 -4.01 -7.75
C ALA A 314 -20.74 -5.35 -7.00
N ILE A 315 -19.77 -5.61 -6.12
CA ILE A 315 -19.70 -6.83 -5.31
C ILE A 315 -20.16 -6.58 -3.88
N ALA A 316 -19.61 -5.54 -3.27
CA ALA A 316 -19.86 -5.24 -1.87
C ALA A 316 -19.76 -3.74 -1.59
N ILE A 317 -20.54 -3.27 -0.62
CA ILE A 317 -20.52 -1.89 -0.12
C ILE A 317 -20.21 -1.96 1.37
N PHE A 318 -19.07 -1.44 1.78
CA PHE A 318 -18.60 -1.38 3.15
C PHE A 318 -18.90 0.00 3.72
N ALA A 319 -19.96 0.11 4.52
CA ALA A 319 -20.35 1.38 5.12
C ALA A 319 -19.31 1.81 6.16
N LEU A 320 -18.87 3.06 6.11
CA LEU A 320 -18.02 3.68 7.12
C LEU A 320 -18.87 4.08 8.35
N PRO A 321 -18.25 4.47 9.47
CA PRO A 321 -19.00 4.92 10.64
C PRO A 321 -19.80 6.19 10.33
N LEU A 322 -20.97 6.31 10.97
CA LEU A 322 -21.82 7.49 10.85
C LEU A 322 -21.15 8.68 11.54
N THR A 323 -20.99 9.79 10.81
CA THR A 323 -20.49 11.05 11.38
C THR A 323 -21.56 11.75 12.19
N ALA A 324 -21.15 12.61 13.13
CA ALA A 324 -22.08 13.45 13.85
C ALA A 324 -22.80 14.43 12.89
N PRO A 325 -24.08 14.79 13.12
CA PRO A 325 -24.86 15.61 12.18
C PRO A 325 -24.26 16.98 11.85
N GLN A 326 -23.50 17.55 12.78
CA GLN A 326 -22.81 18.84 12.62
C GLN A 326 -21.55 18.75 11.74
N LEU A 327 -21.06 17.53 11.48
CA LEU A 327 -19.91 17.29 10.63
C LEU A 327 -20.41 16.75 9.30
N CYS A 328 -20.40 17.61 8.29
CA CYS A 328 -20.52 17.14 6.93
C CYS A 328 -19.19 16.54 6.48
N TRP A 329 -19.25 15.69 5.47
CA TRP A 329 -18.05 15.37 4.70
C TRP A 329 -17.71 16.64 3.93
N GLY A 330 -16.68 17.37 4.38
CA GLY A 330 -16.11 18.50 3.63
C GLY A 330 -15.58 18.04 2.26
N PRO A 331 -14.73 18.83 1.57
CA PRO A 331 -13.97 18.32 0.44
C PRO A 331 -12.99 17.25 0.99
N VAL A 332 -13.50 16.02 1.13
CA VAL A 332 -12.73 14.90 1.67
C VAL A 332 -11.65 14.58 0.67
N ASN A 333 -10.41 14.89 1.05
CA ASN A 333 -9.24 14.30 0.44
C ASN A 333 -9.12 12.91 1.05
N VAL A 334 -9.44 11.90 0.24
CA VAL A 334 -9.07 10.53 0.56
C VAL A 334 -7.81 10.23 -0.22
N ALA A 335 -6.76 9.85 0.49
CA ALA A 335 -5.57 9.26 -0.12
C ALA A 335 -5.51 7.79 0.30
N SER A 336 -5.34 6.91 -0.68
CA SER A 336 -5.13 5.48 -0.43
C SER A 336 -3.68 5.04 -0.68
N SER A 337 -3.15 4.18 0.18
CA SER A 337 -1.80 3.59 0.01
C SER A 337 -1.75 2.14 0.45
N ALA A 338 -1.15 1.27 -0.37
CA ALA A 338 -0.95 -0.16 -0.08
C ALA A 338 0.48 -0.67 -0.37
N GLY A 339 1.40 0.26 -0.61
CA GLY A 339 2.70 -0.04 -1.22
C GLY A 339 2.60 -0.47 -2.69
N PRO A 340 3.72 -0.56 -3.40
CA PRO A 340 3.74 -0.85 -4.83
C PRO A 340 3.29 -2.27 -5.14
N PHE A 341 2.45 -2.45 -6.16
CA PHE A 341 2.26 -3.75 -6.78
C PHE A 341 3.44 -4.02 -7.68
N THR A 342 3.96 -5.24 -7.60
CA THR A 342 5.10 -5.65 -8.40
C THR A 342 4.74 -6.97 -9.02
N THR A 343 4.60 -6.96 -10.33
CA THR A 343 4.08 -8.08 -11.12
C THR A 343 5.05 -9.25 -11.16
N HIS A 344 6.32 -8.89 -11.25
CA HIS A 344 7.43 -9.82 -11.20
C HIS A 344 8.36 -9.37 -10.09
N HIS A 345 8.93 -10.32 -9.38
CA HIS A 345 9.98 -10.04 -8.42
C HIS A 345 11.30 -10.05 -9.17
N ALA A 346 12.20 -9.14 -8.81
CA ALA A 346 13.55 -9.15 -9.36
C ALA A 346 14.13 -10.57 -9.17
N PRO A 347 14.72 -11.18 -10.22
CA PRO A 347 15.14 -12.59 -10.21
C PRO A 347 16.18 -12.94 -9.13
N SER A 348 16.73 -11.94 -8.46
CA SER A 348 17.67 -12.07 -7.33
C SER A 348 17.02 -12.03 -5.94
N ARG A 349 15.76 -11.59 -5.81
CA ARG A 349 15.13 -11.43 -4.49
C ARG A 349 14.68 -12.80 -3.96
N PRO A 350 15.19 -13.24 -2.79
CA PRO A 350 14.87 -14.57 -2.25
C PRO A 350 13.41 -14.70 -1.79
N HIS A 351 12.74 -13.55 -1.60
CA HIS A 351 11.38 -13.46 -1.09
C HIS A 351 10.76 -12.10 -1.39
N PHE A 352 9.43 -12.04 -1.29
CA PHE A 352 8.65 -10.83 -1.54
C PHE A 352 7.35 -10.84 -0.74
N GLN A 353 6.73 -9.67 -0.59
CA GLN A 353 5.49 -9.53 0.16
C GLN A 353 4.31 -10.18 -0.56
N SER A 354 3.54 -11.00 0.15
CA SER A 354 2.30 -11.56 -0.39
C SER A 354 1.25 -10.46 -0.59
N LEU A 355 0.50 -10.52 -1.69
CA LEU A 355 -0.54 -9.55 -2.00
C LEU A 355 -1.65 -9.55 -0.95
N ASP A 356 -2.11 -10.73 -0.52
CA ASP A 356 -3.21 -10.90 0.43
C ASP A 356 -2.90 -10.39 1.84
N ARG A 357 -1.62 -10.28 2.18
CA ARG A 357 -1.17 -9.78 3.48
C ARG A 357 -1.13 -8.26 3.55
N ARG A 358 -1.22 -7.55 2.44
CA ARG A 358 -1.08 -6.08 2.45
C ARG A 358 -2.18 -5.40 3.26
N ILE A 359 -1.85 -4.23 3.79
CA ILE A 359 -2.82 -3.27 4.29
C ILE A 359 -3.08 -2.19 3.25
N ILE A 360 -4.26 -1.58 3.34
CA ILE A 360 -4.61 -0.33 2.68
C ILE A 360 -4.83 0.67 3.80
N THR A 361 -4.22 1.84 3.66
CA THR A 361 -4.47 2.99 4.52
C THR A 361 -5.34 3.98 3.77
N PHE A 362 -6.36 4.51 4.43
CA PHE A 362 -7.18 5.61 3.93
C PHE A 362 -7.02 6.77 4.89
N THR A 363 -6.51 7.90 4.40
CA THR A 363 -6.53 9.14 5.17
C THR A 363 -7.82 9.87 4.83
N ILE A 364 -8.66 10.13 5.81
CA ILE A 364 -9.99 10.71 5.65
C ILE A 364 -10.01 12.04 6.41
N ALA A 365 -10.19 13.12 5.69
CA ALA A 365 -10.39 14.45 6.26
C ALA A 365 -11.87 14.76 6.49
N TYR A 366 -12.22 15.11 7.72
CA TYR A 366 -13.54 15.59 8.11
C TYR A 366 -13.46 17.09 8.39
N GLY A 367 -14.30 17.88 7.71
CA GLY A 367 -14.34 19.33 7.83
C GLY A 367 -15.77 19.83 8.07
N GLY A 368 -15.91 20.99 8.70
CA GLY A 368 -17.21 21.64 8.91
C GLY A 368 -17.88 22.06 7.60
N ALA A 369 -19.18 22.30 7.64
CA ALA A 369 -19.90 22.87 6.50
C ALA A 369 -19.34 24.26 6.17
N PHE A 370 -19.20 24.55 4.87
CA PHE A 370 -18.53 25.75 4.34
C PHE A 370 -19.03 27.10 4.89
N ASP A 371 -20.19 27.13 5.54
CA ASP A 371 -20.86 28.37 5.97
C ASP A 371 -20.75 28.67 7.47
N THR A 372 -20.18 27.76 8.27
CA THR A 372 -19.98 27.96 9.72
C THR A 372 -18.51 28.06 10.05
N GLU A 373 -18.17 28.72 11.17
CA GLU A 373 -16.80 28.99 11.63
C GLU A 373 -15.80 27.86 11.31
N PRO A 374 -14.54 28.18 10.96
CA PRO A 374 -13.54 27.19 10.59
C PRO A 374 -13.34 26.19 11.73
N HIS A 375 -14.01 25.03 11.61
CA HIS A 375 -13.80 23.92 12.51
C HIS A 375 -12.45 23.28 12.18
N PRO A 376 -11.66 22.87 13.19
CA PRO A 376 -10.43 22.15 12.96
C PRO A 376 -10.73 20.90 12.14
N GLU A 377 -10.02 20.72 11.02
CA GLU A 377 -10.14 19.53 10.20
C GLU A 377 -9.70 18.32 11.02
N ALA A 378 -10.61 17.38 11.25
CA ALA A 378 -10.27 16.14 11.90
C ALA A 378 -9.76 15.16 10.85
N LEU A 379 -8.50 14.76 10.96
CA LEU A 379 -7.91 13.73 10.11
C LEU A 379 -7.96 12.37 10.81
N ILE A 380 -8.45 11.37 10.07
CA ILE A 380 -8.46 9.97 10.50
C ILE A 380 -7.64 9.16 9.52
N CYS A 381 -6.77 8.30 10.05
CA CYS A 381 -6.20 7.20 9.26
C CYS A 381 -6.94 5.90 9.56
N LEU A 382 -7.58 5.33 8.54
CA LEU A 382 -8.23 4.03 8.56
C LEU A 382 -7.32 3.00 7.90
N VAL A 383 -6.94 1.96 8.65
CA VAL A 383 -6.12 0.85 8.16
C VAL A 383 -6.99 -0.40 8.01
N VAL A 384 -6.90 -1.08 6.86
CA VAL A 384 -7.67 -2.29 6.55
C VAL A 384 -6.77 -3.30 5.87
N HIS A 385 -6.84 -4.59 6.21
CA HIS A 385 -6.16 -5.60 5.37
C HIS A 385 -6.92 -5.84 4.06
N ILE A 386 -6.16 -5.93 2.97
CA ILE A 386 -6.70 -6.19 1.64
C ILE A 386 -7.40 -7.54 1.51
N ARG A 387 -7.00 -8.54 2.32
CA ARG A 387 -7.62 -9.89 2.32
C ARG A 387 -9.13 -9.85 2.51
N ILE A 388 -9.67 -8.88 3.22
CA ILE A 388 -11.12 -8.78 3.43
C ILE A 388 -11.84 -8.52 2.11
N PHE A 389 -11.31 -7.62 1.29
CA PHE A 389 -11.83 -7.34 -0.04
C PHE A 389 -11.62 -8.53 -0.98
N LEU A 390 -10.45 -9.17 -0.93
CA LEU A 390 -10.16 -10.36 -1.74
C LEU A 390 -11.04 -11.55 -1.35
N GLN A 391 -11.36 -11.73 -0.08
CA GLN A 391 -12.29 -12.77 0.39
C GLN A 391 -13.70 -12.52 -0.14
N MET A 392 -14.21 -11.30 -0.07
CA MET A 392 -15.52 -10.96 -0.65
C MET A 392 -15.54 -11.17 -2.17
N LEU A 393 -14.46 -10.82 -2.86
CA LEU A 393 -14.30 -11.08 -4.30
C LEU A 393 -14.30 -12.59 -4.61
N GLN A 394 -13.63 -13.41 -3.80
CA GLN A 394 -13.63 -14.86 -3.96
C GLN A 394 -15.01 -15.47 -3.67
N GLN A 395 -15.73 -14.97 -2.66
CA GLN A 395 -17.10 -15.41 -2.36
C GLN A 395 -18.04 -15.09 -3.51
N TYR A 396 -17.94 -13.88 -4.07
CA TYR A 396 -18.69 -13.47 -5.26
C TYR A 396 -18.40 -14.38 -6.45
N ARG A 397 -17.13 -14.65 -6.76
CA ARG A 397 -16.73 -15.54 -7.89
C ARG A 397 -17.23 -16.98 -7.73
N ARG A 398 -17.59 -17.42 -6.52
CA ARG A 398 -18.17 -18.74 -6.24
C ARG A 398 -19.70 -18.72 -6.19
N ALA A 399 -20.31 -17.54 -6.13
CA ALA A 399 -21.77 -17.38 -6.08
C ALA A 399 -22.40 -17.59 -7.48
N PRO A 400 -23.67 -18.02 -7.55
CA PRO A 400 -24.39 -18.14 -8.83
C PRO A 400 -24.63 -16.78 -9.50
N ASP A 401 -24.88 -16.79 -10.82
CA ASP A 401 -24.90 -15.64 -11.77
C ASP A 401 -25.83 -14.44 -11.46
N ASN A 402 -26.55 -14.42 -10.32
CA ASN A 402 -27.48 -13.36 -9.94
C ASN A 402 -27.12 -12.69 -8.60
N HIS A 403 -25.83 -12.55 -8.30
CA HIS A 403 -25.41 -11.96 -7.03
C HIS A 403 -25.64 -10.45 -7.00
N VAL A 404 -26.50 -10.00 -6.09
CA VAL A 404 -26.71 -8.58 -5.79
C VAL A 404 -25.60 -8.12 -4.85
N ALA A 405 -25.05 -6.92 -5.10
CA ALA A 405 -24.03 -6.33 -4.25
C ALA A 405 -24.46 -6.32 -2.78
N SER A 406 -23.66 -6.93 -1.90
CA SER A 406 -23.98 -6.99 -0.48
C SER A 406 -23.57 -5.71 0.23
N THR A 407 -24.46 -5.12 1.03
CA THR A 407 -24.10 -3.97 1.89
C THR A 407 -23.73 -4.48 3.27
N LYS A 408 -22.54 -4.11 3.74
CA LYS A 408 -21.94 -4.46 5.01
C LYS A 408 -21.93 -3.22 5.92
N PRO A 409 -22.84 -3.12 6.91
CA PRO A 409 -22.81 -2.03 7.88
C PRO A 409 -21.53 -2.09 8.73
N TRP A 410 -21.05 -0.94 9.22
CA TRP A 410 -19.80 -0.87 9.99
C TRP A 410 -19.74 -1.91 11.10
N ALA A 411 -20.81 -2.09 11.88
CA ALA A 411 -20.86 -3.06 12.97
C ALA A 411 -20.59 -4.52 12.56
N GLU A 412 -20.79 -4.88 11.29
CA GLU A 412 -20.53 -6.22 10.76
C GLU A 412 -19.08 -6.41 10.31
N TRP A 413 -18.48 -5.42 9.62
CA TRP A 413 -17.17 -5.58 8.98
C TRP A 413 -16.04 -4.75 9.62
N GLY A 414 -16.35 -3.58 10.18
CA GLY A 414 -15.39 -2.61 10.67
C GLY A 414 -14.60 -3.09 11.89
N PRO A 415 -15.26 -3.42 13.02
CA PRO A 415 -14.60 -3.68 14.30
C PRO A 415 -13.44 -4.67 14.22
N MET A 416 -13.61 -5.81 13.55
CA MET A 416 -12.60 -6.88 13.53
C MET A 416 -11.53 -6.72 12.44
N HIS A 417 -11.73 -5.81 11.48
CA HIS A 417 -10.93 -5.77 10.26
C HIS A 417 -10.28 -4.41 9.99
N THR A 418 -10.52 -3.45 10.87
CA THR A 418 -10.04 -2.09 10.72
C THR A 418 -9.32 -1.61 11.98
N ARG A 419 -8.40 -0.66 11.78
CA ARG A 419 -7.86 0.17 12.86
C ARG A 419 -8.04 1.64 12.46
N LEU A 420 -8.58 2.43 13.38
CA LEU A 420 -8.69 3.88 13.26
C LEU A 420 -7.63 4.55 14.13
N PHE A 421 -6.91 5.50 13.55
CA PHE A 421 -6.01 6.41 14.27
C PHE A 421 -6.57 7.83 14.18
N PRO A 422 -7.17 8.36 15.25
CA PRO A 422 -7.57 9.76 15.32
C PRO A 422 -6.34 10.63 15.51
N GLY A 423 -6.31 11.79 14.85
CA GLY A 423 -5.38 12.86 15.21
C GLY A 423 -3.93 12.42 15.25
N MET A 424 -3.50 11.53 14.34
CA MET A 424 -2.07 11.48 14.05
C MET A 424 -1.66 12.91 13.72
N ASP A 425 -0.59 13.42 14.33
CA ASP A 425 -0.01 14.74 14.01
C ASP A 425 0.49 14.69 12.57
N LEU A 426 -0.46 14.75 11.66
CA LEU A 426 -0.31 14.69 10.21
C LEU A 426 0.05 16.08 9.68
N GLU A 427 0.53 17.00 10.53
CA GLU A 427 1.06 18.31 10.12
C GLU A 427 2.22 18.17 9.11
N GLY A 428 2.84 16.98 9.00
CA GLY A 428 3.78 16.61 7.93
C GLY A 428 3.25 15.59 6.91
N PHE A 429 2.02 15.09 7.06
CA PHE A 429 1.46 14.13 6.13
C PHE A 429 1.06 14.84 4.85
N VAL A 430 1.79 14.58 3.77
CA VAL A 430 1.42 15.02 2.44
C VAL A 430 0.47 13.97 1.87
N PRO A 431 -0.83 14.26 1.68
CA PRO A 431 -1.74 13.31 1.02
C PRO A 431 -1.10 12.75 -0.25
N GLY A 432 -1.00 11.42 -0.34
CA GLY A 432 -0.31 10.72 -1.43
C GLY A 432 1.08 10.16 -1.10
N SER A 433 1.64 10.43 0.08
CA SER A 433 2.89 9.83 0.53
C SER A 433 2.73 8.33 0.83
N ARG A 434 3.63 7.51 0.28
CA ARG A 434 3.57 6.03 0.33
C ARG A 434 4.17 5.49 1.60
N HIS A 435 3.43 5.61 2.70
CA HIS A 435 3.85 5.17 4.02
C HIS A 435 3.63 3.69 4.31
N VAL A 436 3.16 2.91 3.34
CA VAL A 436 2.75 1.52 3.53
C VAL A 436 3.65 0.57 2.77
N SER A 437 4.09 -0.49 3.44
CA SER A 437 4.75 -1.62 2.79
C SER A 437 4.32 -2.92 3.45
N GLY A 438 3.61 -3.77 2.69
CA GLY A 438 3.07 -5.02 3.21
C GLY A 438 2.09 -4.79 4.35
N GLU A 439 2.41 -5.35 5.52
CA GLU A 439 1.62 -5.20 6.75
C GLU A 439 2.11 -4.04 7.63
N LYS A 440 3.01 -3.19 7.14
CA LYS A 440 3.60 -2.11 7.93
C LYS A 440 3.16 -0.75 7.42
N MET A 441 2.91 0.16 8.34
CA MET A 441 2.71 1.58 8.10
C MET A 441 3.75 2.38 8.89
N VAL A 442 4.40 3.35 8.26
CA VAL A 442 5.27 4.30 8.96
C VAL A 442 4.55 5.62 9.18
N SER A 443 4.71 6.20 10.36
CA SER A 443 4.33 7.58 10.66
C SER A 443 5.47 8.24 11.38
N THR A 444 5.47 9.56 11.36
CA THR A 444 6.34 10.35 12.22
C THR A 444 5.55 11.31 13.07
N THR A 445 6.16 11.69 14.18
CA THR A 445 5.66 12.72 15.07
C THR A 445 6.85 13.55 15.51
N VAL A 446 6.65 14.87 15.60
CA VAL A 446 7.65 15.78 16.18
C VAL A 446 7.27 15.98 17.64
N ALA A 447 8.05 15.39 18.55
CA ALA A 447 7.87 15.56 20.00
C ALA A 447 9.16 16.13 20.59
N ASP A 448 9.07 17.21 21.36
CA ASP A 448 10.22 17.84 22.03
C ASP A 448 11.38 18.19 21.08
N ALA A 449 11.08 18.72 19.89
CA ALA A 449 12.05 19.02 18.83
C ALA A 449 12.87 17.80 18.35
N ARG A 450 12.38 16.58 18.62
CA ARG A 450 12.95 15.33 18.10
C ARG A 450 11.95 14.67 17.17
N ILE A 451 12.42 14.22 16.02
CA ILE A 451 11.63 13.37 15.16
C ILE A 451 11.59 11.97 15.77
N GLN A 452 10.37 11.48 15.98
CA GLN A 452 10.14 10.09 16.34
C GLN A 452 9.57 9.37 15.13
N VAL A 453 10.26 8.32 14.69
CA VAL A 453 9.75 7.38 13.69
C VAL A 453 8.93 6.33 14.41
N ARG A 454 7.70 6.13 13.94
CA ARG A 454 6.73 5.17 14.48
C ARG A 454 6.39 4.19 13.37
N VAL A 455 6.61 2.90 13.60
CA VAL A 455 6.21 1.83 12.68
C VAL A 455 5.10 1.02 13.31
N PHE A 456 3.96 0.98 12.65
CA PHE A 456 2.81 0.16 13.00
C PHE A 456 2.82 -1.10 12.15
N ASP A 457 3.06 -2.24 12.79
CA ASP A 457 3.16 -3.56 12.18
C ASP A 457 1.87 -4.36 12.43
N PHE A 458 1.01 -4.48 11.41
CA PHE A 458 -0.28 -5.17 11.42
C PHE A 458 -0.18 -6.68 11.16
N GLY A 459 1.04 -7.20 11.06
CA GLY A 459 1.32 -8.63 11.14
C GLY A 459 1.93 -9.03 12.49
N PRO A 460 1.43 -8.55 13.65
CA PRO A 460 2.09 -8.87 14.91
C PRO A 460 2.03 -10.37 15.13
N LEU A 461 3.20 -10.93 15.40
CA LEU A 461 3.33 -12.29 15.88
C LEU A 461 3.06 -12.22 17.37
N VAL A 462 1.91 -12.73 17.80
CA VAL A 462 1.66 -12.92 19.23
C VAL A 462 2.55 -14.08 19.66
N ASP A 463 3.71 -13.78 20.25
CA ASP A 463 4.60 -14.81 20.77
C ASP A 463 3.83 -15.62 21.84
N GLY A 464 3.55 -16.89 21.53
CA GLY A 464 2.89 -17.83 22.45
C GLY A 464 1.38 -18.01 22.28
N GLN A 465 0.70 -17.23 21.44
CA GLN A 465 -0.67 -17.56 21.00
C GLN A 465 -0.64 -18.03 19.55
N THR A 466 -1.16 -19.23 19.31
CA THR A 466 -1.54 -19.65 17.96
C THR A 466 -2.54 -18.62 17.44
N ASN A 467 -2.15 -17.83 16.44
CA ASN A 467 -3.02 -16.88 15.70
C ASN A 467 -4.31 -17.50 15.12
N ASP A 468 -4.52 -18.81 15.31
CA ASP A 468 -5.68 -19.57 14.90
C ASP A 468 -6.97 -19.18 15.65
N GLU A 469 -6.90 -18.71 16.91
CA GLU A 469 -8.12 -18.38 17.67
C GLU A 469 -8.74 -17.02 17.31
N ALA A 470 -7.94 -16.07 16.81
CA ALA A 470 -8.45 -14.78 16.32
C ALA A 470 -8.87 -14.81 14.84
N GLN A 471 -8.70 -15.95 14.14
CA GLN A 471 -9.06 -16.12 12.73
C GLN A 471 -9.84 -17.42 12.42
N PRO A 472 -10.96 -17.72 13.11
CA PRO A 472 -11.68 -18.99 12.92
C PRO A 472 -12.40 -19.15 11.56
N ASN A 473 -12.40 -18.14 10.67
CA ASN A 473 -13.18 -18.17 9.42
C ASN A 473 -12.41 -18.61 8.16
N PHE A 474 -11.21 -19.18 8.31
CA PHE A 474 -10.62 -19.96 7.22
C PHE A 474 -11.20 -21.38 7.25
N CYS A 475 -12.23 -21.63 6.43
CA CYS A 475 -12.84 -22.94 6.25
C CYS A 475 -11.81 -24.02 5.89
N VAL A 476 -11.31 -24.71 6.91
CA VAL A 476 -11.27 -26.17 6.94
C VAL A 476 -12.24 -26.55 8.05
N LEU A 477 -13.36 -27.16 7.67
CA LEU A 477 -14.22 -27.86 8.63
C LEU A 477 -13.36 -28.91 9.32
N HIS A 478 -13.00 -28.75 10.59
CA HIS A 478 -12.73 -29.90 11.44
C HIS A 478 -12.96 -29.67 12.93
N ASP A 479 -13.38 -30.80 13.51
CA ASP A 479 -13.75 -31.18 14.87
C ASP A 479 -12.72 -30.82 15.96
N THR A 480 -13.27 -30.62 17.16
CA THR A 480 -12.59 -30.30 18.42
C THR A 480 -11.60 -31.39 18.90
N ALA A 481 -10.43 -30.99 19.43
CA ALA A 481 -10.04 -31.15 20.85
C ALA A 481 -8.54 -30.96 21.16
N SER A 482 -8.29 -30.38 22.35
CA SER A 482 -7.15 -30.48 23.28
C SER A 482 -5.98 -29.50 23.17
N GLU A 483 -5.94 -28.59 24.14
CA GLU A 483 -4.84 -27.67 24.49
C GLU A 483 -3.65 -28.39 25.13
N LEU A 484 -2.44 -27.96 24.78
CA LEU A 484 -1.20 -28.27 25.48
C LEU A 484 -0.33 -27.01 25.49
N GLN A 485 -0.16 -26.39 26.66
CA GLN A 485 0.69 -25.21 26.87
C GLN A 485 2.17 -25.62 26.95
N ILE A 486 3.02 -24.93 26.20
CA ILE A 486 4.49 -25.01 26.30
C ILE A 486 5.01 -23.61 26.64
N THR A 487 5.66 -23.46 27.79
CA THR A 487 6.27 -22.21 28.24
C THR A 487 7.68 -22.06 27.67
N LEU A 488 7.95 -20.97 26.95
CA LEU A 488 9.28 -20.57 26.47
C LEU A 488 9.73 -19.32 27.22
N THR A 489 10.80 -19.42 28.00
CA THR A 489 11.49 -18.27 28.60
C THR A 489 12.47 -17.65 27.61
N VAL A 490 12.23 -16.39 27.24
CA VAL A 490 13.13 -15.57 26.42
C VAL A 490 13.82 -14.54 27.32
N ALA A 491 15.12 -14.33 27.12
CA ALA A 491 15.92 -13.36 27.86
C ALA A 491 15.52 -11.91 27.53
N ALA A 492 15.49 -11.05 28.55
CA ALA A 492 15.04 -9.66 28.44
C ALA A 492 15.99 -8.79 27.59
N PRO A 493 15.50 -8.06 26.58
CA PRO A 493 16.25 -7.00 25.91
C PRO A 493 16.36 -5.72 26.77
N SER A 494 17.25 -4.82 26.37
CA SER A 494 17.49 -3.49 26.97
C SER A 494 16.21 -2.63 27.03
N PRO A 495 16.16 -1.57 27.86
CA PRO A 495 14.95 -0.75 28.03
C PRO A 495 14.76 0.19 26.82
N GLU A 496 14.34 -0.37 25.70
CA GLU A 496 13.65 0.35 24.63
C GLU A 496 12.13 0.12 24.82
N GLU A 497 11.32 1.16 24.62
CA GLU A 497 9.87 1.15 24.89
C GLU A 497 9.12 0.29 23.86
N HIS A 498 9.17 -1.03 24.02
CA HIS A 498 8.30 -1.95 23.31
C HIS A 498 6.93 -1.98 24.00
N SER A 499 5.97 -1.18 23.51
CA SER A 499 4.58 -1.35 23.90
C SER A 499 3.90 -2.34 22.96
N PHE A 500 3.64 -3.56 23.42
CA PHE A 500 2.59 -4.38 22.80
C PHE A 500 1.27 -3.69 23.14
N ALA A 501 0.72 -2.93 22.18
CA ALA A 501 -0.52 -2.19 22.36
C ALA A 501 -1.72 -3.14 22.30
N GLY A 502 -1.81 -4.07 23.26
CA GLY A 502 -3.01 -4.87 23.51
C GLY A 502 -4.12 -4.04 24.16
N ASP A 503 -3.74 -3.01 24.93
CA ASP A 503 -4.64 -2.24 25.78
C ASP A 503 -4.68 -0.74 25.42
N TRP A 504 -4.46 -0.37 24.15
CA TRP A 504 -4.90 0.98 23.77
C TRP A 504 -6.42 1.05 24.04
N PRO A 505 -6.93 2.08 24.75
CA PRO A 505 -8.36 2.27 24.88
C PRO A 505 -8.93 2.17 23.47
N ALA A 506 -10.05 1.47 23.33
CA ALA A 506 -10.72 1.35 22.04
C ALA A 506 -10.70 2.74 21.39
N ALA A 507 -10.29 2.83 20.12
CA ALA A 507 -10.18 4.10 19.40
C ALA A 507 -11.49 4.93 19.45
N SER A 508 -12.59 4.33 19.96
CA SER A 508 -13.80 4.98 20.42
C SER A 508 -13.56 6.19 21.31
N ASP A 509 -12.63 6.19 22.27
CA ASP A 509 -12.66 7.22 23.31
C ASP A 509 -12.26 8.59 22.75
N LEU A 510 -11.12 8.70 22.06
CA LEU A 510 -10.65 9.98 21.51
C LEU A 510 -11.55 10.50 20.37
N ALA A 511 -12.02 9.63 19.47
CA ALA A 511 -12.88 10.04 18.36
C ALA A 511 -14.29 10.45 18.82
N THR A 512 -14.78 9.84 19.90
CA THR A 512 -16.05 10.23 20.54
C THR A 512 -15.86 11.50 21.37
N GLU A 513 -14.71 11.69 22.01
CA GLU A 513 -14.37 12.92 22.74
C GLU A 513 -14.35 14.15 21.82
N ILE A 514 -13.83 14.03 20.60
CA ILE A 514 -13.89 15.10 19.59
C ILE A 514 -15.27 15.21 18.90
N GLY A 515 -16.23 14.33 19.24
CA GLY A 515 -17.59 14.36 18.70
C GLY A 515 -17.67 14.07 17.19
N LEU A 516 -16.71 13.32 16.64
CA LEU A 516 -16.60 13.09 15.20
C LEU A 516 -17.67 12.13 14.68
N PHE A 517 -17.95 11.10 15.47
CA PHE A 517 -18.92 10.07 15.13
C PHE A 517 -20.19 10.19 15.97
N LYS A 518 -21.31 9.77 15.39
CA LYS A 518 -22.61 9.76 16.07
C LYS A 518 -22.62 8.78 17.25
N GLU A 519 -21.89 7.68 17.10
CA GLU A 519 -21.80 6.59 18.07
C GLU A 519 -20.33 6.20 18.26
N PRO A 520 -19.95 5.64 19.42
CA PRO A 520 -18.61 5.11 19.64
C PRO A 520 -18.20 4.10 18.56
N VAL A 521 -17.08 4.35 17.90
CA VAL A 521 -16.61 3.50 16.79
C VAL A 521 -15.59 2.49 17.30
N CYS A 522 -15.93 1.21 17.17
CA CYS A 522 -15.00 0.12 17.48
C CYS A 522 -14.11 -0.20 16.27
N SER A 523 -12.81 -0.35 16.51
CA SER A 523 -11.81 -0.85 15.55
C SER A 523 -10.72 -1.60 16.32
N ALA A 524 -10.46 -2.85 15.96
CA ALA A 524 -9.67 -3.79 16.76
C ALA A 524 -8.60 -4.55 15.94
N LEU A 525 -8.27 -4.08 14.74
CA LEU A 525 -7.21 -4.71 13.95
C LEU A 525 -5.87 -4.65 14.73
N PRO A 526 -5.27 -5.80 15.08
CA PRO A 526 -4.10 -5.83 15.95
C PRO A 526 -2.89 -5.25 15.25
N TYR A 527 -2.03 -4.57 16.00
CA TYR A 527 -0.75 -4.08 15.52
C TYR A 527 0.27 -4.08 16.65
N ARG A 528 1.54 -4.11 16.28
CA ARG A 528 2.66 -3.76 17.15
C ARG A 528 3.18 -2.40 16.75
N GLU A 529 3.40 -1.52 17.72
CA GLU A 529 4.08 -0.25 17.49
C GLU A 529 5.54 -0.37 17.88
N VAL A 530 6.44 0.10 17.01
CA VAL A 530 7.84 0.30 17.33
C VAL A 530 8.16 1.77 17.14
N ARG A 531 8.80 2.38 18.14
CA ARG A 531 9.17 3.79 18.11
C ARG A 531 10.68 3.91 18.18
N ARG A 532 11.25 4.82 17.39
CA ARG A 532 12.66 5.17 17.48
C ARG A 532 12.83 6.66 17.29
N HIS A 533 13.53 7.29 18.23
CA HIS A 533 13.95 8.67 18.07
C HIS A 533 15.09 8.73 17.07
N VAL A 534 14.94 9.60 16.07
CA VAL A 534 15.99 9.93 15.14
C VAL A 534 16.72 11.14 15.73
N PRO A 535 18.03 11.05 15.99
CA PRO A 535 18.78 12.23 16.42
C PRO A 535 18.67 13.30 15.33
N PRO A 536 18.55 14.60 15.70
CA PRO A 536 18.60 15.65 14.71
C PRO A 536 19.94 15.55 13.94
N PRO A 537 19.99 15.99 12.67
CA PRO A 537 21.24 16.06 11.92
C PRO A 537 22.29 16.81 12.73
N GLU A 538 23.48 16.23 12.93
CA GLU A 538 24.57 16.85 13.71
C GLU A 538 24.94 18.25 13.18
N ASP A 539 24.74 18.44 11.87
CA ASP A 539 25.16 19.64 11.15
C ASP A 539 24.19 20.83 11.31
N ASP A 540 22.92 20.59 11.64
CA ASP A 540 21.91 21.66 11.73
C ASP A 540 20.68 21.26 12.57
N PRO A 541 20.60 21.72 13.83
CA PRO A 541 19.53 21.39 14.75
C PRO A 541 18.17 22.02 14.40
N GLN A 542 18.08 22.85 13.35
CA GLN A 542 16.82 23.44 12.88
C GLN A 542 16.13 22.62 11.77
N LEU A 543 16.75 21.53 11.32
CA LEU A 543 16.14 20.60 10.37
C LEU A 543 15.07 19.75 11.05
N GLU A 544 13.85 19.82 10.52
CA GLU A 544 12.77 18.87 10.76
C GLU A 544 12.72 17.85 9.59
N TYR A 545 12.11 16.69 9.77
CA TYR A 545 11.86 15.75 8.67
C TYR A 545 10.41 15.87 8.23
N GLY A 546 10.16 16.07 6.94
CA GLY A 546 8.84 16.42 6.39
C GLY A 546 8.04 15.26 5.82
N VAL A 547 8.61 14.46 4.91
CA VAL A 547 7.86 13.45 4.14
C VAL A 547 8.54 12.10 4.27
N PHE A 548 7.76 11.07 4.61
CA PHE A 548 8.28 9.72 4.74
C PHE A 548 7.72 8.81 3.64
N SER A 549 8.53 7.88 3.17
CA SER A 549 8.06 6.77 2.33
C SER A 549 8.68 5.49 2.84
N MET A 550 8.01 4.35 2.66
CA MET A 550 8.54 3.07 3.12
C MET A 550 8.41 2.02 2.03
N ASN A 551 9.43 1.19 1.91
CA ASN A 551 9.33 -0.08 1.22
C ASN A 551 9.82 -1.22 2.12
N ASP A 552 9.96 -2.41 1.54
CA ASP A 552 10.44 -3.58 2.26
C ASP A 552 11.74 -3.29 3.04
N ASP A 553 12.72 -2.63 2.43
CA ASP A 553 14.08 -2.55 2.97
C ASP A 553 14.43 -1.14 3.46
N HIS A 554 13.54 -0.15 3.30
CA HIS A 554 13.90 1.25 3.48
C HIS A 554 12.78 2.04 4.15
N ILE A 555 13.18 2.96 5.02
CA ILE A 555 12.38 4.11 5.44
C ILE A 555 13.09 5.35 4.89
N LEU A 556 12.37 6.12 4.10
CA LEU A 556 12.81 7.39 3.55
C LEU A 556 12.23 8.51 4.40
N ALA A 557 13.03 9.55 4.66
CA ALA A 557 12.59 10.85 5.14
C ALA A 557 13.12 11.97 4.27
N THR A 558 12.28 12.92 3.95
CA THR A 558 12.71 14.19 3.38
C THR A 558 13.04 15.17 4.51
N GLU A 559 14.10 15.96 4.33
CA GLU A 559 14.48 17.00 5.30
C GLU A 559 13.80 18.34 4.95
N ALA A 560 13.25 19.00 5.96
CA ALA A 560 12.57 20.29 5.87
C ALA A 560 13.14 21.25 6.91
N VAL A 561 13.63 22.45 6.54
CA VAL A 561 14.04 23.44 7.54
C VAL A 561 12.82 24.21 7.99
N ARG A 562 12.63 24.30 9.32
CA ARG A 562 11.57 25.13 9.89
C ARG A 562 11.91 26.62 9.74
N GLY A 563 11.42 27.24 8.67
CA GLY A 563 11.43 28.69 8.52
C GLY A 563 10.48 29.34 9.53
N ALA A 564 10.98 30.22 10.40
CA ALA A 564 10.15 30.95 11.35
C ALA A 564 9.13 31.83 10.60
N LEU A 565 7.86 31.44 10.68
CA LEU A 565 6.65 32.21 10.37
C LEU A 565 6.25 32.48 8.89
N ASN A 566 7.00 32.14 7.83
CA ASN A 566 6.62 32.57 6.46
C ASN A 566 6.98 31.65 5.26
N GLY A 567 7.16 30.35 5.49
CA GLY A 567 7.48 29.40 4.42
C GLY A 567 8.63 28.50 4.84
N LEU A 568 8.42 27.18 4.76
CA LEU A 568 9.47 26.19 4.97
C LEU A 568 10.47 26.31 3.81
N GLU A 569 11.77 26.41 4.09
CA GLU A 569 12.80 26.17 3.08
C GLU A 569 13.22 24.71 3.22
N PHE A 570 12.91 23.83 2.25
CA PHE A 570 13.44 22.48 2.28
C PHE A 570 14.92 22.53 1.93
N LYS A 571 15.76 21.80 2.67
CA LYS A 571 17.10 21.48 2.18
C LYS A 571 16.95 20.52 1.01
N ASP A 572 17.90 20.62 0.10
CA ASP A 572 17.98 19.83 -1.12
C ASP A 572 18.50 18.41 -0.85
N GLU A 573 18.06 17.77 0.25
CA GLU A 573 18.53 16.44 0.66
C GLU A 573 17.38 15.56 1.15
N ILE A 574 17.43 14.28 0.79
CA ILE A 574 16.61 13.21 1.37
C ILE A 574 17.53 12.31 2.18
N THR A 575 17.12 12.03 3.42
CA THR A 575 17.75 10.99 4.25
C THR A 575 17.01 9.67 4.09
N ILE A 576 17.77 8.60 3.87
CA ILE A 576 17.25 7.27 3.61
C ILE A 576 17.89 6.32 4.63
N TRP A 577 17.07 5.68 5.45
CA TRP A 577 17.51 4.64 6.37
C TRP A 577 17.22 3.28 5.75
N THR A 578 18.28 2.48 5.58
CA THR A 578 18.16 1.10 5.09
C THR A 578 18.06 0.15 6.28
N MET A 579 17.02 -0.67 6.26
CA MET A 579 16.80 -1.79 7.17
C MET A 579 17.57 -3.02 6.67
N TYR A 580 18.06 -3.82 7.62
CA TYR A 580 18.89 -5.01 7.34
C TYR A 580 18.25 -6.01 6.38
#